data_AF-A0A7S2L999-F1
#
_entry.id   AF-A0A7S2L999-F1
#
_cell.length_a   1.000
_cell.length_b   1.000
_cell.length_c   1.000
_cell.angle_alpha   90.00
_cell.angle_beta   90.00
_cell.angle_gamma   90.00
#
_symmetry.space_group_name_H-M   'P 1'
#
loop_
_entity.id
_entity.type
_entity.pdbx_description
1 polymer ?
#
loop_
_entity_poly.entity_id
_entity_poly.type
_entity_poly.pdbx_seq_one_letter_code
_entity_poly.pdbx_strand_id
1 'polypeptide(L)'
;EETDEERAQREEKEEKEQRTLIGYDEATKTFKQRWRPDFKCGDRVPSLPDSEVVECEPGGEAPCCSSLGWCGKSKLHCSCDVCIDYRSKVELKVTGIKKLHAGKECEDIAYNFGEQDTPEACAALALPQPECGRTLMFSHTYKEWGCRCCASMTG
;
A
#
# COMPACT_ATOMS: atom_id res chain seq x y z
N GLU A 1 31.64 -26.01 12.96
CA GLU A 1 30.96 -25.88 11.65
C GLU A 1 29.51 -26.25 11.86
N GLU A 2 28.59 -25.59 11.17
CA GLU A 2 27.18 -25.99 11.14
C GLU A 2 27.02 -27.18 10.19
N THR A 3 26.25 -28.18 10.59
CA THR A 3 25.91 -29.34 9.77
C THR A 3 24.82 -29.02 8.75
N ASP A 4 24.72 -29.82 7.69
CA ASP A 4 23.65 -29.66 6.71
C ASP A 4 22.26 -29.86 7.33
N GLU A 5 22.16 -30.72 8.34
CA GLU A 5 20.92 -30.97 9.07
C GLU A 5 20.49 -29.76 9.92
N GLU A 6 21.43 -29.13 10.65
CA GLU A 6 21.18 -27.90 11.40
C GLU A 6 20.77 -26.74 10.49
N ARG A 7 21.39 -26.63 9.31
CA ARG A 7 21.02 -25.63 8.30
C ARG A 7 19.59 -25.85 7.82
N ALA A 8 19.23 -27.08 7.45
CA ALA A 8 17.89 -27.41 6.97
C ALA A 8 16.82 -27.13 8.04
N GLN A 9 17.10 -27.48 9.30
CA GLN A 9 16.18 -27.19 10.41
C GLN A 9 15.97 -25.68 10.61
N ARG A 10 17.03 -24.87 10.45
CA ARG A 10 16.91 -23.40 10.53
C ARG A 10 16.07 -22.85 9.37
N GLU A 11 16.28 -23.35 8.16
CA GLU A 11 15.54 -22.93 6.96
C GLU A 11 14.05 -23.27 7.08
N GLU A 12 13.71 -24.50 7.49
CA GLU A 12 12.32 -24.91 7.73
C GLU A 12 11.66 -24.06 8.82
N LYS A 13 12.39 -23.77 9.90
CA LYS A 13 11.90 -22.92 10.99
C LYS A 13 11.60 -21.50 10.49
N GLU A 14 12.52 -20.91 9.72
CA GLU A 14 12.36 -19.56 9.15
C GLU A 14 11.19 -19.51 8.17
N GLU A 15 10.98 -20.56 7.35
CA GLU A 15 9.85 -20.63 6.41
C GLU A 15 8.52 -20.71 7.16
N LYS A 16 8.44 -21.54 8.21
CA LYS A 16 7.24 -21.66 9.06
C LYS A 16 6.92 -20.36 9.79
N GLU A 17 7.94 -19.70 10.32
CA GLU A 17 7.79 -18.38 10.95
C GLU A 17 7.32 -17.35 9.92
N GLN A 18 7.94 -17.30 8.75
CA GLN A 18 7.54 -16.41 7.67
C GLN A 18 6.07 -16.60 7.27
N ARG A 19 5.61 -17.85 7.05
CA ARG A 19 4.21 -18.16 6.73
C ARG A 19 3.25 -17.62 7.78
N THR A 20 3.65 -17.69 9.05
CA THR A 20 2.88 -17.14 10.16
C THR A 20 2.85 -15.62 10.13
N LEU A 21 4.00 -14.97 9.92
CA LEU A 21 4.15 -13.51 9.91
C LEU A 21 3.41 -12.83 8.75
N ILE A 22 3.36 -13.46 7.58
CA ILE A 22 2.60 -12.95 6.42
C ILE A 22 1.11 -13.31 6.48
N GLY A 23 0.71 -14.13 7.47
CA GLY A 23 -0.65 -14.62 7.62
C GLY A 23 -1.12 -15.43 6.41
N TYR A 24 -0.29 -16.38 5.95
CA TYR A 24 -0.63 -17.25 4.83
C TYR A 24 -1.72 -18.26 5.21
N ASP A 25 -2.76 -18.32 4.39
CA ASP A 25 -3.85 -19.29 4.46
C ASP A 25 -3.65 -20.37 3.40
N GLU A 26 -3.46 -21.61 3.85
CA GLU A 26 -3.22 -22.77 2.97
C GLU A 26 -4.44 -23.15 2.13
N ALA A 27 -5.65 -22.97 2.67
CA ALA A 27 -6.88 -23.40 2.03
C ALA A 27 -7.22 -22.49 0.84
N THR A 28 -7.00 -21.18 0.99
CA THR A 28 -7.27 -20.20 -0.08
C THR A 28 -6.03 -19.84 -0.89
N LYS A 29 -4.83 -20.26 -0.46
CA LYS A 29 -3.53 -19.86 -1.04
C LYS A 29 -3.35 -18.34 -1.07
N THR A 30 -3.82 -17.65 -0.03
CA THR A 30 -3.73 -16.18 0.09
C THR A 30 -2.95 -15.78 1.33
N PHE A 31 -2.27 -14.64 1.31
CA PHE A 31 -1.61 -14.04 2.47
C PHE A 31 -2.32 -12.73 2.86
N LYS A 32 -2.27 -12.36 4.14
CA LYS A 32 -2.82 -11.09 4.63
C LYS A 32 -2.00 -9.88 4.18
N GLN A 33 -0.69 -10.08 4.02
CA GLN A 33 0.29 -9.06 3.64
C GLN A 33 1.51 -9.76 3.02
N ARG A 34 2.34 -9.00 2.29
CA ARG A 34 3.55 -9.54 1.62
C ARG A 34 4.85 -9.20 2.35
N TRP A 35 4.75 -8.44 3.43
CA TRP A 35 5.87 -8.00 4.26
C TRP A 35 5.79 -8.61 5.65
N ARG A 36 6.96 -8.78 6.27
CA ARG A 36 7.07 -9.28 7.64
C ARG A 36 7.18 -8.12 8.63
N PRO A 37 6.57 -8.21 9.83
CA PRO A 37 6.65 -7.16 10.84
C PRO A 37 8.02 -7.09 11.53
N ASP A 38 8.89 -8.07 11.31
CA ASP A 38 10.28 -8.07 11.77
C ASP A 38 11.25 -7.40 10.79
N PHE A 39 10.73 -6.78 9.72
CA PHE A 39 11.49 -6.02 8.71
C PHE A 39 12.46 -6.83 7.84
N LYS A 40 12.47 -8.16 7.89
CA LYS A 40 13.24 -8.93 6.91
C LYS A 40 12.54 -8.95 5.55
N CYS A 41 13.32 -8.86 4.46
CA CYS A 41 12.81 -8.78 3.10
C CYS A 41 13.79 -9.37 2.08
N GLY A 42 13.36 -9.42 0.81
CA GLY A 42 14.19 -9.83 -0.30
C GLY A 42 14.42 -11.35 -0.35
N ASP A 43 15.58 -11.74 -0.86
CA ASP A 43 16.02 -13.12 -1.11
C ASP A 43 16.86 -13.72 0.03
N ARG A 44 17.10 -12.96 1.10
CA ARG A 44 17.83 -13.42 2.30
C ARG A 44 16.95 -14.13 3.33
N VAL A 45 15.67 -14.19 3.04
CA VAL A 45 14.67 -15.00 3.74
C VAL A 45 14.05 -15.96 2.72
N PRO A 46 13.38 -17.03 3.16
CA PRO A 46 12.66 -17.92 2.25
C PRO A 46 11.74 -17.13 1.32
N SER A 47 11.54 -17.62 0.10
CA SER A 47 10.57 -17.00 -0.83
C SER A 47 9.15 -17.14 -0.30
N LEU A 48 8.26 -16.26 -0.76
CA LEU A 48 6.83 -16.39 -0.54
C LEU A 48 6.29 -17.66 -1.24
N PRO A 49 5.11 -18.17 -0.84
CA PRO A 49 4.53 -19.38 -1.44
C PRO A 49 4.25 -19.29 -2.95
N ASP A 50 4.17 -18.07 -3.50
CA ASP A 50 4.04 -17.79 -4.94
C ASP A 50 5.41 -17.66 -5.65
N SER A 51 6.51 -18.01 -4.99
CA SER A 51 7.90 -17.91 -5.45
C SER A 51 8.43 -16.48 -5.61
N GLU A 52 7.72 -15.47 -5.11
CA GLU A 52 8.19 -14.09 -5.08
C GLU A 52 9.02 -13.79 -3.82
N VAL A 53 9.71 -12.65 -3.81
CA VAL A 53 10.47 -12.19 -2.63
C VAL A 53 9.57 -11.57 -1.57
N VAL A 54 10.00 -11.61 -0.31
CA VAL A 54 9.32 -10.90 0.78
C VAL A 54 9.48 -9.39 0.57
N GLU A 55 8.37 -8.68 0.64
CA GLU A 55 8.32 -7.24 0.40
C GLU A 55 8.54 -6.42 1.68
N CYS A 56 8.65 -5.10 1.53
CA CYS A 56 8.50 -4.15 2.64
C CYS A 56 7.14 -3.48 2.58
N GLU A 57 6.65 -2.99 3.72
CA GLU A 57 5.36 -2.32 3.80
C GLU A 57 5.36 -1.03 2.95
N PRO A 58 4.57 -0.95 1.85
CA PRO A 58 4.61 0.18 0.93
C PRO A 58 4.33 1.54 1.58
N GLY A 59 3.34 1.57 2.48
CA GLY A 59 2.87 2.78 3.17
C GLY A 59 3.44 2.94 4.59
N GLY A 60 4.40 2.10 4.98
CA GLY A 60 4.97 2.08 6.32
C GLY A 60 6.20 2.98 6.47
N GLU A 61 6.78 2.96 7.67
CA GLU A 61 7.97 3.74 8.03
C GLU A 61 9.27 3.22 7.37
N ALA A 62 9.23 2.04 6.76
CA ALA A 62 10.38 1.34 6.21
C ALA A 62 10.04 0.67 4.86
N PRO A 63 9.74 1.46 3.80
CA PRO A 63 9.15 0.92 2.58
C PRO A 63 10.16 0.38 1.56
N CYS A 64 11.46 0.44 1.84
CA CYS A 64 12.49 0.00 0.91
C CYS A 64 13.26 -1.20 1.44
N CYS A 65 13.42 -2.23 0.61
CA CYS A 65 14.27 -3.38 0.92
C CYS A 65 15.71 -3.10 0.49
N SER A 66 16.63 -3.11 1.45
CA SER A 66 18.06 -2.96 1.19
C SER A 66 18.67 -4.23 0.59
N SER A 67 19.87 -4.09 0.00
CA SER A 67 20.71 -5.23 -0.42
C SER A 67 21.06 -6.18 0.74
N LEU A 68 20.86 -5.74 1.99
CA LEU A 68 21.11 -6.54 3.18
C LEU A 68 19.91 -7.39 3.62
N GLY A 69 18.78 -7.34 2.90
CA GLY A 69 17.56 -8.10 3.22
C GLY A 69 16.78 -7.51 4.40
N TRP A 70 16.89 -6.18 4.59
CA TRP A 70 16.19 -5.45 5.65
C TRP A 70 15.45 -4.24 5.10
N CYS A 71 14.23 -4.06 5.60
CA CYS A 71 13.38 -2.91 5.31
C CYS A 71 13.86 -1.65 6.03
N GLY A 72 13.86 -0.52 5.33
CA GLY A 72 14.17 0.80 5.89
C GLY A 72 13.79 1.93 4.96
N LYS A 73 14.17 3.17 5.33
CA LYS A 73 13.84 4.40 4.58
C LYS A 73 15.03 5.28 4.21
N SER A 74 16.25 4.90 4.59
CA SER A 74 17.43 5.70 4.29
C SER A 74 17.88 5.52 2.83
N LYS A 75 18.78 6.38 2.34
CA LYS A 75 19.37 6.23 1.00
C LYS A 75 20.01 4.85 0.78
N LEU A 76 20.62 4.26 1.80
CA LEU A 76 21.20 2.91 1.71
C LEU A 76 20.15 1.80 1.55
N HIS A 77 18.90 2.07 1.93
CA HIS A 77 17.78 1.15 1.75
C HIS A 77 17.05 1.36 0.43
N CYS A 78 16.96 2.62 -0.06
CA CYS A 78 16.12 2.97 -1.20
C CYS A 78 16.89 3.32 -2.49
N SER A 79 18.20 3.60 -2.41
CA SER A 79 18.98 4.21 -3.50
C SER A 79 20.26 3.43 -3.78
N CYS A 80 20.16 2.10 -3.83
CA CYS A 80 21.22 1.20 -4.28
C CYS A 80 20.77 0.39 -5.50
N ASP A 81 21.72 -0.16 -6.27
CA ASP A 81 21.45 -0.82 -7.56
C ASP A 81 20.51 -2.04 -7.45
N VAL A 82 20.50 -2.70 -6.30
CA VAL A 82 19.69 -3.91 -6.02
C VAL A 82 18.59 -3.66 -4.99
N CYS A 83 18.42 -2.42 -4.55
CA CYS A 83 17.40 -2.05 -3.57
C CYS A 83 16.03 -2.00 -4.26
N ILE A 84 14.98 -2.40 -3.54
CA ILE A 84 13.59 -2.33 -4.05
C ILE A 84 12.80 -1.34 -3.21
N ASP A 85 12.25 -0.31 -3.86
CA ASP A 85 11.40 0.69 -3.23
C ASP A 85 9.92 0.35 -3.47
N TYR A 86 9.21 0.01 -2.40
CA TYR A 86 7.81 -0.41 -2.48
C TYR A 86 6.82 0.75 -2.35
N ARG A 87 7.26 2.02 -2.21
CA ARG A 87 6.34 3.18 -2.06
C ARG A 87 5.36 3.35 -3.23
N SER A 88 5.70 2.86 -4.41
CA SER A 88 4.81 2.86 -5.57
C SER A 88 3.64 1.88 -5.45
N LYS A 89 3.73 0.89 -4.55
CA LYS A 89 2.68 -0.11 -4.28
C LYS A 89 1.72 0.31 -3.17
N VAL A 90 1.74 1.58 -2.74
CA VAL A 90 0.79 2.08 -1.74
C VAL A 90 -0.62 2.02 -2.33
N GLU A 91 -1.43 1.09 -1.83
CA GLU A 91 -2.87 1.07 -2.07
C GLU A 91 -3.56 1.96 -1.03
N LEU A 92 -3.94 3.18 -1.44
CA LEU A 92 -4.71 4.07 -0.58
C LEU A 92 -6.13 3.54 -0.40
N LYS A 93 -6.39 2.90 0.75
CA LYS A 93 -7.75 2.57 1.18
C LYS A 93 -8.38 3.81 1.82
N VAL A 94 -9.07 4.60 1.00
CA VAL A 94 -9.85 5.72 1.53
C VAL A 94 -11.04 5.16 2.28
N THR A 95 -11.08 5.46 3.58
CA THR A 95 -12.19 5.07 4.46
C THR A 95 -12.65 6.28 5.24
N GLY A 96 -13.96 6.39 5.46
CA GLY A 96 -14.52 7.43 6.32
C GLY A 96 -14.54 8.83 5.69
N ILE A 97 -15.30 9.01 4.62
CA ILE A 97 -15.60 10.35 4.11
C ILE A 97 -16.58 11.07 5.03
N LYS A 98 -16.19 12.25 5.53
CA LYS A 98 -17.07 13.12 6.32
C LYS A 98 -17.85 14.06 5.40
N LYS A 99 -19.17 14.03 5.49
CA LYS A 99 -20.03 15.04 4.86
C LYS A 99 -19.80 16.41 5.52
N LEU A 100 -19.23 17.35 4.77
CA LEU A 100 -19.02 18.73 5.23
C LEU A 100 -20.29 19.59 5.03
N HIS A 101 -20.90 19.51 3.86
CA HIS A 101 -22.09 20.28 3.50
C HIS A 101 -23.13 19.41 2.75
N ALA A 102 -24.39 19.85 2.75
CA ALA A 102 -25.49 19.21 2.02
C ALA A 102 -26.08 20.20 1.01
N GLY A 103 -26.29 19.79 -0.24
CA GLY A 103 -26.89 20.65 -1.27
C GLY A 103 -26.02 21.88 -1.59
N LYS A 104 -24.70 21.73 -1.49
CA LYS A 104 -23.71 22.77 -1.82
C LYS A 104 -22.71 22.21 -2.82
N GLU A 105 -22.16 23.09 -3.62
CA GLU A 105 -21.09 22.80 -4.58
C GLU A 105 -19.81 23.56 -4.24
N CYS A 106 -18.69 23.11 -4.82
CA CYS A 106 -17.43 23.84 -4.76
C CYS A 106 -17.62 25.21 -5.40
N GLU A 107 -16.89 26.21 -4.90
CA GLU A 107 -16.75 27.49 -5.61
C GLU A 107 -16.00 27.27 -6.92
N ASP A 108 -14.85 26.59 -6.86
CA ASP A 108 -14.07 26.17 -8.02
C ASP A 108 -13.94 24.64 -8.09
N ILE A 109 -14.26 24.07 -9.24
CA ILE A 109 -14.05 22.65 -9.55
C ILE A 109 -12.66 22.50 -10.19
N ALA A 110 -11.78 21.72 -9.56
CA ALA A 110 -10.48 21.41 -10.14
C ALA A 110 -10.56 20.31 -11.20
N TYR A 111 -11.28 19.22 -10.89
CA TYR A 111 -11.40 18.09 -11.79
C TYR A 111 -12.74 17.36 -11.65
N ASN A 112 -13.22 16.76 -12.74
CA ASN A 112 -14.43 15.93 -12.79
C ASN A 112 -14.08 14.49 -13.19
N PHE A 113 -14.30 13.56 -12.27
CA PHE A 113 -14.01 12.13 -12.42
C PHE A 113 -15.22 11.31 -12.92
N GLY A 114 -16.33 11.98 -13.26
CA GLY A 114 -17.52 11.32 -13.77
C GLY A 114 -18.25 10.49 -12.71
N GLU A 115 -19.03 9.51 -13.14
CA GLU A 115 -19.83 8.67 -12.24
C GLU A 115 -18.94 7.78 -11.37
N GLN A 116 -19.15 7.81 -10.06
CA GLN A 116 -18.50 6.94 -9.09
C GLN A 116 -19.56 6.37 -8.15
N ASP A 117 -19.41 5.12 -7.72
CA ASP A 117 -20.42 4.44 -6.90
C ASP A 117 -20.39 4.86 -5.42
N THR A 118 -19.24 5.32 -4.92
CA THR A 118 -19.08 5.74 -3.53
C THR A 118 -18.25 7.02 -3.40
N PRO A 119 -18.45 7.82 -2.34
CA PRO A 119 -17.62 8.98 -2.09
C PRO A 119 -16.16 8.59 -1.78
N GLU A 120 -15.92 7.39 -1.25
CA GLU A 120 -14.57 6.83 -1.07
C GLU A 120 -13.88 6.55 -2.41
N ALA A 121 -14.59 5.97 -3.39
CA ALA A 121 -14.05 5.76 -4.74
C ALA A 121 -13.72 7.11 -5.41
N CYS A 122 -14.60 8.09 -5.24
CA CYS A 122 -14.37 9.45 -5.68
C CYS A 122 -13.09 10.06 -5.04
N ALA A 123 -12.94 9.91 -3.73
CA ALA A 123 -11.77 10.40 -3.01
C ALA A 123 -10.48 9.70 -3.43
N ALA A 124 -10.52 8.38 -3.69
CA ALA A 124 -9.35 7.63 -4.13
C ALA A 124 -8.81 8.15 -5.48
N LEU A 125 -9.67 8.66 -6.36
CA LEU A 125 -9.28 9.30 -7.61
C LEU A 125 -8.79 10.74 -7.41
N ALA A 126 -9.41 11.48 -6.48
CA ALA A 126 -9.08 12.88 -6.21
C ALA A 126 -7.77 13.08 -5.43
N LEU A 127 -7.48 12.25 -4.42
CA LEU A 127 -6.29 12.36 -3.57
C LEU A 127 -4.94 12.39 -4.30
N PRO A 128 -4.69 11.58 -5.34
CA PRO A 128 -3.41 11.63 -6.06
C PRO A 128 -3.27 12.86 -6.97
N GLN A 129 -4.33 13.62 -7.23
CA GLN A 129 -4.27 14.77 -8.14
C GLN A 129 -3.79 16.02 -7.39
N PRO A 130 -2.72 16.70 -7.85
CA PRO A 130 -2.18 17.88 -7.19
C PRO A 130 -3.11 19.10 -7.24
N GLU A 131 -3.98 19.19 -8.26
CA GLU A 131 -4.98 20.26 -8.41
C GLU A 131 -6.18 20.11 -7.48
N CYS A 132 -6.44 18.89 -7.00
CA CYS A 132 -7.55 18.60 -6.12
C CYS A 132 -7.23 18.99 -4.68
N GLY A 133 -8.12 19.76 -4.05
CA GLY A 133 -8.14 19.95 -2.61
C GLY A 133 -8.58 18.68 -1.86
N ARG A 134 -8.72 18.79 -0.53
CA ARG A 134 -9.22 17.68 0.32
C ARG A 134 -10.75 17.60 0.41
N THR A 135 -11.45 18.34 -0.44
CA THR A 135 -12.91 18.38 -0.49
C THR A 135 -13.38 17.90 -1.85
N LEU A 136 -14.40 17.04 -1.84
CA LEU A 136 -15.02 16.51 -3.05
C LEU A 136 -16.52 16.78 -3.03
N MET A 137 -17.08 16.91 -4.23
CA MET A 137 -18.51 16.83 -4.47
C MET A 137 -18.86 15.41 -4.89
N PHE A 138 -19.88 14.88 -4.24
CA PHE A 138 -20.43 13.58 -4.55
C PHE A 138 -21.95 13.60 -4.37
N SER A 139 -22.67 13.01 -5.31
CA SER A 139 -24.12 12.90 -5.28
C SER A 139 -24.53 11.43 -5.29
N HIS A 140 -25.15 10.98 -4.20
CA HIS A 140 -25.74 9.63 -4.13
C HIS A 140 -27.06 9.52 -4.91
N THR A 141 -27.74 10.66 -5.16
CA THR A 141 -29.08 10.69 -5.77
C THR A 141 -29.03 10.88 -7.27
N TYR A 142 -28.14 11.76 -7.73
CA TYR A 142 -27.99 12.13 -9.14
C TYR A 142 -26.59 11.75 -9.59
N LYS A 143 -26.44 10.51 -10.05
CA LYS A 143 -25.15 9.95 -10.46
C LYS A 143 -24.50 10.74 -11.60
N GLU A 144 -25.33 11.38 -12.44
CA GLU A 144 -24.92 12.27 -13.52
C GLU A 144 -24.21 13.56 -13.05
N TRP A 145 -24.40 13.96 -11.78
CA TRP A 145 -23.63 15.06 -11.20
C TRP A 145 -22.19 14.62 -10.90
N GLY A 146 -21.95 13.31 -10.80
CA GLY A 146 -20.63 12.71 -10.74
C GLY A 146 -19.81 13.06 -9.50
N CYS A 147 -18.59 12.54 -9.51
CA CYS A 147 -17.52 12.82 -8.58
C CYS A 147 -16.69 13.99 -9.11
N ARG A 148 -16.50 15.02 -8.29
CA ARG A 148 -15.64 16.16 -8.62
C ARG A 148 -14.80 16.52 -7.41
N CYS A 149 -13.57 16.98 -7.63
CA CYS A 149 -12.80 17.57 -6.55
C CYS A 149 -12.92 19.10 -6.59
N CYS A 150 -13.04 19.71 -5.41
CA CYS A 150 -12.89 21.15 -5.30
C CYS A 150 -11.42 21.51 -5.52
N ALA A 151 -11.15 22.68 -6.12
CA ALA A 151 -9.81 23.22 -6.15
C ALA A 151 -9.29 23.42 -4.73
N SER A 152 -8.00 23.15 -4.52
CA SER A 152 -7.35 23.51 -3.27
C SER A 152 -7.28 25.02 -3.18
N MET A 153 -7.77 25.63 -2.09
CA MET A 153 -7.53 27.06 -1.82
C MET A 153 -6.06 27.27 -1.45
N THR A 154 -5.15 27.17 -2.42
CA THR A 154 -3.82 27.76 -2.32
C THR A 154 -3.92 29.21 -2.76
N GLY A 155 -4.25 30.07 -1.80
CA GLY A 155 -3.99 31.51 -1.87
C GLY A 155 -2.71 31.83 -1.11
#